data_AF-A0AAN6X813-F1
#
_entry.id   AF-A0AAN6X813-F1
#
_cell.length_a   1.000
_cell.length_b   1.000
_cell.length_c   1.000
_cell.angle_alpha   90.00
_cell.angle_beta   90.00
_cell.angle_gamma   90.00
#
_symmetry.space_group_name_H-M   'P 1'
#
loop_
_entity.id
_entity.type
_entity.pdbx_description
1 polymer ?
#
loop_
_entity_poly.entity_id
_entity_poly.type
_entity_poly.pdbx_seq_one_letter_code
_entity_poly.pdbx_strand_id
1 'polypeptide(L)'
;MTSTTNNNNATDMEALYRRAIADASALTQAETNLVFGWASPEEEERICRTKANGKTRAQLIAIAATNPEQLTKVESLIVQRNKGFLAEFQREEQNPNQPPLQDLQWLMGFIDCAQDALQASISLGSNPLYEEAVKAVWNALDDQERLAIIAAGKRFVQITEEERAEDNRRYQLMKAQEAEEMASLGYSMD
;
A
#
# COMPACT_ATOMS: atom_id res chain seq x y z
N MET A 1 -21.76 8.30 -34.32
CA MET A 1 -21.35 6.95 -33.89
C MET A 1 -21.27 6.97 -32.37
N THR A 2 -22.20 6.29 -31.72
CA THR A 2 -22.39 6.25 -30.28
C THR A 2 -21.29 5.42 -29.63
N SER A 3 -20.45 6.09 -28.82
CA SER A 3 -19.42 5.46 -28.00
C SER A 3 -20.08 4.50 -27.01
N THR A 4 -19.89 3.21 -27.21
CA THR A 4 -20.48 2.12 -26.43
C THR A 4 -19.34 1.34 -25.78
N THR A 5 -18.62 1.96 -24.83
CA THR A 5 -17.38 1.35 -24.30
C THR A 5 -17.37 1.09 -22.78
N ASN A 6 -18.38 1.45 -21.99
CA ASN A 6 -18.25 1.35 -20.52
C ASN A 6 -19.20 0.41 -19.76
N ASN A 7 -20.12 -0.31 -20.42
CA ASN A 7 -21.08 -1.18 -19.69
C ASN A 7 -20.60 -2.64 -19.47
N ASN A 8 -19.62 -3.12 -20.24
CA ASN A 8 -19.18 -4.52 -20.14
C ASN A 8 -18.30 -4.76 -18.90
N ASN A 9 -17.35 -3.86 -18.60
CA ASN A 9 -16.46 -4.00 -17.43
C ASN A 9 -17.19 -3.96 -16.08
N ALA A 10 -18.26 -3.17 -15.96
CA ALA A 10 -19.04 -3.10 -14.71
C ALA A 10 -19.84 -4.39 -14.47
N THR A 11 -20.42 -4.95 -15.54
CA THR A 11 -21.20 -6.19 -15.49
C THR A 11 -20.31 -7.40 -15.16
N ASP A 12 -19.09 -7.43 -15.71
CA ASP A 12 -18.11 -8.49 -15.46
C ASP A 12 -17.59 -8.47 -14.00
N MET A 13 -17.35 -7.29 -13.43
CA MET A 13 -16.95 -7.17 -12.02
C MET A 13 -18.08 -7.50 -11.05
N GLU A 14 -19.33 -7.14 -11.34
CA GLU A 14 -20.47 -7.58 -10.52
C GLU A 14 -20.62 -9.11 -10.51
N ALA A 15 -20.45 -9.76 -11.67
CA ALA A 15 -20.51 -11.21 -11.75
C ALA A 15 -19.38 -11.87 -10.93
N LEU A 16 -18.16 -11.31 -11.00
CA LEU A 16 -17.04 -11.75 -10.17
C LEU A 16 -17.34 -11.59 -8.68
N TYR A 17 -17.87 -10.44 -8.25
CA TYR A 17 -18.21 -10.21 -6.84
C TYR A 17 -19.31 -11.16 -6.35
N ARG A 18 -20.36 -11.42 -7.13
CA ARG A 18 -21.38 -12.42 -6.79
C ARG A 18 -20.79 -13.83 -6.63
N ARG A 19 -19.88 -14.22 -7.53
CA ARG A 19 -19.16 -15.50 -7.41
C ARG A 19 -18.29 -15.57 -6.17
N ALA A 20 -17.57 -14.49 -5.86
CA ALA A 20 -16.75 -14.38 -4.67
C ALA A 20 -17.56 -14.54 -3.38
N ILE A 21 -18.75 -13.94 -3.31
CA ILE A 21 -19.67 -14.07 -2.18
C ILE A 21 -20.21 -15.51 -2.06
N ALA A 22 -20.54 -16.14 -3.19
CA ALA A 22 -21.10 -17.48 -3.22
C ALA A 22 -20.08 -18.56 -2.83
N ASP A 23 -18.86 -18.49 -3.36
CA ASP A 23 -17.76 -19.40 -3.06
C ASP A 23 -16.40 -18.75 -3.41
N ALA A 24 -15.82 -18.05 -2.42
CA ALA A 24 -14.52 -17.43 -2.57
C ALA A 24 -13.38 -18.44 -2.74
N SER A 25 -13.52 -19.67 -2.24
CA SER A 25 -12.46 -20.69 -2.32
C SER A 25 -12.27 -21.26 -3.73
N ALA A 26 -13.30 -21.13 -4.58
CA ALA A 26 -13.25 -21.52 -5.98
C ALA A 26 -12.63 -20.45 -6.90
N LEU A 27 -12.31 -19.26 -6.39
CA LEU A 27 -11.65 -18.23 -7.18
C LEU A 27 -10.20 -18.61 -7.48
N THR A 28 -9.76 -18.28 -8.69
CA THR A 28 -8.34 -18.31 -9.03
C THR A 28 -7.58 -17.17 -8.32
N GLN A 29 -6.25 -17.26 -8.27
CA GLN A 29 -5.42 -16.17 -7.73
C GLN A 29 -5.61 -14.86 -8.50
N ALA A 30 -5.74 -14.92 -9.83
CA ALA A 30 -5.96 -13.74 -10.66
C ALA A 30 -7.30 -13.06 -10.33
N GLU A 31 -8.37 -13.83 -10.16
CA GLU A 31 -9.68 -13.34 -9.75
C GLU A 31 -9.65 -12.75 -8.32
N THR A 32 -8.98 -13.42 -7.39
CA THR A 32 -8.72 -12.91 -6.04
C THR A 32 -8.00 -11.56 -6.08
N ASN A 33 -6.96 -11.45 -6.90
CA ASN A 33 -6.20 -10.21 -7.05
C ASN A 33 -7.07 -9.10 -7.65
N LEU A 34 -7.95 -9.40 -8.61
CA LEU A 34 -8.90 -8.44 -9.15
C LEU A 34 -9.88 -7.92 -8.08
N VAL A 35 -10.43 -8.80 -7.23
CA VAL A 35 -11.33 -8.38 -6.13
C VAL A 35 -10.62 -7.43 -5.17
N PHE A 36 -9.36 -7.67 -4.81
CA PHE A 36 -8.62 -6.75 -3.93
C PHE A 36 -8.01 -5.54 -4.65
N GLY A 37 -7.93 -5.57 -5.98
CA GLY A 37 -7.13 -4.62 -6.76
C GLY A 37 -5.62 -4.77 -6.49
N TRP A 38 -5.17 -6.01 -6.34
CA TRP A 38 -3.77 -6.39 -6.23
C TRP A 38 -3.13 -6.56 -7.61
N ALA A 39 -1.80 -6.52 -7.66
CA ALA A 39 -1.03 -6.80 -8.87
C ALA A 39 -1.33 -8.22 -9.40
N SER A 40 -1.16 -8.46 -10.71
CA SER A 40 -1.23 -9.83 -11.23
C SER A 40 -0.09 -10.69 -10.64
N PRO A 41 -0.21 -12.03 -10.65
CA PRO A 41 0.86 -12.90 -10.17
C PRO A 41 2.22 -12.63 -10.84
N GLU A 42 2.24 -12.40 -12.14
CA GLU A 42 3.46 -12.13 -12.91
C GLU A 42 4.10 -10.80 -12.51
N GLU A 43 3.26 -9.79 -12.30
CA GLU A 43 3.68 -8.47 -11.84
C GLU A 43 4.20 -8.53 -10.41
N GLU A 44 3.55 -9.29 -9.54
CA GLU A 44 3.97 -9.51 -8.16
C GLU A 44 5.32 -10.22 -8.07
N GLU A 45 5.55 -11.26 -8.87
CA GLU A 45 6.86 -11.91 -8.96
C GLU A 45 7.95 -10.93 -9.43
N ARG A 46 7.63 -10.11 -10.41
CA ARG A 46 8.55 -9.11 -10.95
C ARG A 46 8.92 -8.06 -9.89
N ILE A 47 7.94 -7.54 -9.16
CA ILE A 47 8.15 -6.62 -8.04
C ILE A 47 9.05 -7.26 -6.98
N CYS A 48 8.76 -8.50 -6.59
CA CYS A 48 9.55 -9.24 -5.61
C CYS A 48 11.02 -9.37 -6.06
N ARG A 49 11.28 -9.70 -7.33
CA ARG A 49 12.64 -9.76 -7.88
C ARG A 49 13.35 -8.41 -7.81
N THR A 50 12.67 -7.33 -8.21
CA THR A 50 13.28 -6.00 -8.32
C THR A 50 13.47 -5.29 -6.98
N LYS A 51 12.49 -5.39 -6.07
CA LYS A 51 12.42 -4.56 -4.86
C LYS A 51 12.62 -5.34 -3.56
N ALA A 52 12.56 -6.68 -3.58
CA ALA A 52 12.79 -7.53 -2.40
C ALA A 52 14.11 -8.32 -2.46
N ASN A 53 15.11 -7.79 -3.18
CA ASN A 53 16.43 -8.42 -3.34
C ASN A 53 16.33 -9.89 -3.83
N GLY A 54 15.47 -10.14 -4.82
CA GLY A 54 15.28 -11.48 -5.39
C GLY A 54 14.42 -12.45 -4.57
N LYS A 55 13.96 -12.10 -3.37
CA LYS A 55 13.08 -12.98 -2.57
C LYS A 55 11.76 -13.21 -3.29
N THR A 56 11.21 -14.41 -3.18
CA THR A 56 9.87 -14.71 -3.69
C THR A 56 8.80 -14.27 -2.70
N ARG A 57 7.56 -14.11 -3.16
CA ARG A 57 6.44 -13.82 -2.25
C ARG A 57 6.28 -14.87 -1.16
N ALA A 58 6.39 -16.15 -1.50
CA ALA A 58 6.29 -17.23 -0.52
C ALA A 58 7.36 -17.09 0.59
N GLN A 59 8.59 -16.71 0.23
CA GLN A 59 9.65 -16.43 1.21
C GLN A 59 9.30 -15.22 2.08
N LEU A 60 8.79 -14.14 1.48
CA LEU A 60 8.37 -12.97 2.24
C LEU A 60 7.22 -13.27 3.20
N ILE A 61 6.23 -14.07 2.79
CA ILE A 61 5.14 -14.56 3.64
C ILE A 61 5.70 -15.41 4.78
N ALA A 62 6.63 -16.32 4.50
CA ALA A 62 7.26 -17.15 5.53
C ALA A 62 8.04 -16.31 6.55
N ILE A 63 8.80 -15.30 6.11
CA ILE A 63 9.49 -14.36 6.99
C ILE A 63 8.48 -13.56 7.82
N ALA A 64 7.46 -12.98 7.18
CA ALA A 64 6.42 -12.22 7.87
C ALA A 64 5.69 -13.03 8.96
N ALA A 65 5.43 -14.31 8.69
CA ALA A 65 4.74 -15.20 9.63
C ALA A 65 5.62 -15.66 10.80
N THR A 66 6.94 -15.72 10.64
CA THR A 66 7.85 -16.31 11.64
C THR A 66 8.77 -15.31 12.33
N ASN A 67 9.29 -14.34 11.58
CA ASN A 67 10.29 -13.35 12.01
C ASN A 67 9.98 -11.98 11.38
N PRO A 68 8.80 -11.38 11.64
CA PRO A 68 8.37 -10.16 10.96
C PRO A 68 9.31 -8.96 11.16
N GLU A 69 10.09 -8.93 12.24
CA GLU A 69 11.09 -7.90 12.52
C GLU A 69 12.22 -7.84 11.49
N GLN A 70 12.46 -8.95 10.76
CA GLN A 70 13.46 -9.04 9.71
C GLN A 70 12.99 -8.42 8.39
N LEU A 71 11.70 -8.15 8.24
CA LEU A 71 11.20 -7.46 7.06
C LEU A 71 11.70 -6.02 7.06
N THR A 72 12.23 -5.60 5.91
CA THR A 72 12.45 -4.19 5.60
C THR A 72 11.12 -3.47 5.36
N LYS A 73 11.15 -2.13 5.30
CA LYS A 73 9.98 -1.30 4.98
C LYS A 73 9.37 -1.67 3.63
N VAL A 74 10.20 -1.85 2.61
CA VAL A 74 9.79 -2.22 1.25
C VAL A 74 9.19 -3.62 1.21
N GLU A 75 9.84 -4.60 1.84
CA GLU A 75 9.33 -5.96 1.91
C GLU A 75 7.98 -6.02 2.65
N SER A 76 7.84 -5.22 3.71
CA SER A 76 6.57 -5.09 4.43
C SER A 76 5.44 -4.54 3.54
N LEU A 77 5.74 -3.57 2.67
CA LEU A 77 4.78 -3.02 1.70
C LEU A 77 4.40 -4.02 0.60
N ILE A 78 5.36 -4.84 0.16
CA ILE A 78 5.14 -5.92 -0.83
C ILE A 78 4.23 -7.00 -0.24
N VAL A 79 4.50 -7.48 0.98
CA VAL A 79 3.67 -8.50 1.64
C VAL A 79 2.23 -8.01 1.80
N GLN A 80 2.06 -6.76 2.22
CA GLN A 80 0.75 -6.11 2.35
C GLN A 80 0.05 -5.83 1.02
N ARG A 81 0.75 -5.96 -0.11
CA ARG A 81 0.26 -5.57 -1.45
C ARG A 81 -0.26 -4.13 -1.45
N ASN A 82 0.52 -3.23 -0.84
CA ASN A 82 0.13 -1.84 -0.64
C ASN A 82 -0.06 -1.11 -1.98
N LYS A 83 -1.26 -0.58 -2.24
CA LYS A 83 -1.61 0.08 -3.51
C LYS A 83 -0.74 1.30 -3.82
N GLY A 84 -0.40 2.10 -2.81
CA GLY A 84 0.45 3.29 -3.00
C GLY A 84 1.86 2.93 -3.43
N PHE A 85 2.44 1.89 -2.82
CA PHE A 85 3.74 1.35 -3.24
C PHE A 85 3.70 0.81 -4.68
N LEU A 86 2.66 0.07 -5.05
CA LEU A 86 2.52 -0.47 -6.41
C LEU A 86 2.38 0.64 -7.46
N ALA A 87 1.59 1.67 -7.17
CA ALA A 87 1.44 2.83 -8.05
C ALA A 87 2.76 3.59 -8.22
N GLU A 88 3.50 3.79 -7.12
CA GLU A 88 4.81 4.44 -7.14
C GLU A 88 5.85 3.63 -7.93
N PHE A 89 5.85 2.31 -7.78
CA PHE A 89 6.71 1.42 -8.56
C PHE A 89 6.42 1.50 -10.06
N GLN A 90 5.14 1.46 -10.45
CA GLN A 90 4.74 1.61 -11.85
C GLN A 90 5.12 2.98 -12.42
N ARG A 91 4.94 4.05 -11.63
CA ARG A 91 5.36 5.40 -12.00
C ARG A 91 6.87 5.47 -12.24
N GLU A 92 7.68 4.95 -11.32
CA GLU A 92 9.14 4.94 -11.42
C GLU A 92 9.61 4.24 -12.70
N GLU A 93 8.96 3.14 -13.09
CA GLU A 93 9.30 2.42 -14.32
C GLU A 93 8.91 3.16 -15.59
N GLN A 94 7.79 3.86 -15.58
CA GLN A 94 7.33 4.64 -16.73
C GLN A 94 8.15 5.92 -16.91
N ASN A 95 8.52 6.57 -15.80
CA ASN A 95 9.31 7.80 -15.82
C ASN A 95 10.15 7.95 -14.54
N PRO A 96 11.42 7.52 -14.53
CA PRO A 96 12.27 7.58 -13.34
C PRO A 96 12.62 9.02 -12.93
N ASN A 97 12.49 9.98 -13.85
CA ASN A 97 12.74 11.41 -13.58
C ASN A 97 11.51 12.14 -13.06
N GLN A 98 10.33 11.50 -13.10
CA GLN A 98 9.15 12.06 -12.45
C GLN A 98 9.40 12.04 -10.94
N PRO A 99 9.14 13.14 -10.22
CA PRO A 99 9.34 13.17 -8.78
C PRO A 99 8.49 12.08 -8.12
N PRO A 100 9.02 11.45 -7.05
CA PRO A 100 8.23 10.47 -6.30
C PRO A 100 6.97 11.14 -5.77
N LEU A 101 5.91 10.36 -5.60
CA LEU A 101 4.64 10.86 -5.07
C LEU A 101 4.74 11.36 -3.60
N GLN A 102 5.93 11.54 -3.02
CA GLN A 102 6.21 11.76 -1.59
C GLN A 102 6.38 13.22 -1.13
N ASP A 103 6.46 14.21 -2.02
CA ASP A 103 6.49 15.62 -1.59
C ASP A 103 5.09 16.05 -1.10
N LEU A 104 5.01 16.88 -0.04
CA LEU A 104 3.84 17.50 0.65
C LEU A 104 2.45 17.53 -0.03
N GLN A 105 2.38 17.51 -1.36
CA GLN A 105 1.24 17.04 -2.14
C GLN A 105 0.79 15.60 -1.82
N TRP A 106 1.57 14.75 -1.16
CA TRP A 106 1.07 13.45 -0.66
C TRP A 106 0.16 13.62 0.54
N LEU A 107 0.30 14.64 1.40
CA LEU A 107 -0.63 14.77 2.53
C LEU A 107 -1.96 15.37 2.05
N MET A 108 -1.89 16.38 1.19
CA MET A 108 -3.09 16.93 0.55
C MET A 108 -3.65 16.01 -0.54
N GLY A 109 -2.80 15.26 -1.22
CA GLY A 109 -3.14 14.25 -2.22
C GLY A 109 -3.53 12.92 -1.61
N PHE A 110 -3.18 12.59 -0.37
CA PHE A 110 -3.78 11.51 0.40
C PHE A 110 -5.11 12.00 0.96
N ILE A 111 -5.31 13.29 1.20
CA ILE A 111 -6.64 13.86 1.46
C ILE A 111 -7.47 13.91 0.18
N ASP A 112 -6.91 14.26 -0.99
CA ASP A 112 -7.61 14.31 -2.27
C ASP A 112 -7.78 12.92 -2.87
N CYS A 113 -6.86 11.97 -2.63
CA CYS A 113 -6.96 10.57 -3.06
C CYS A 113 -7.70 9.73 -2.03
N ALA A 114 -7.70 10.10 -0.74
CA ALA A 114 -8.72 9.60 0.19
C ALA A 114 -10.05 10.28 -0.07
N GLN A 115 -10.12 11.52 -0.56
CA GLN A 115 -11.35 12.16 -1.00
C GLN A 115 -11.78 11.65 -2.35
N ASP A 116 -10.90 11.19 -3.25
CA ASP A 116 -11.24 10.57 -4.53
C ASP A 116 -11.48 9.08 -4.35
N ALA A 117 -10.87 8.42 -3.36
CA ALA A 117 -11.24 7.08 -2.94
C ALA A 117 -12.52 7.11 -2.10
N LEU A 118 -12.75 8.15 -1.31
CA LEU A 118 -14.00 8.40 -0.61
C LEU A 118 -15.06 8.84 -1.60
N GLN A 119 -14.76 9.73 -2.56
CA GLN A 119 -15.65 10.17 -3.63
C GLN A 119 -15.86 9.04 -4.62
N ALA A 120 -14.89 8.17 -4.92
CA ALA A 120 -15.10 6.93 -5.67
C ALA A 120 -15.88 5.93 -4.84
N SER A 121 -15.68 5.81 -3.53
CA SER A 121 -16.54 4.99 -2.65
C SER A 121 -17.94 5.57 -2.48
N ILE A 122 -18.10 6.89 -2.63
CA ILE A 122 -19.39 7.59 -2.56
C ILE A 122 -20.06 7.56 -3.94
N SER A 123 -19.30 7.63 -5.04
CA SER A 123 -19.77 7.65 -6.44
C SER A 123 -20.01 6.25 -6.99
N LEU A 124 -19.26 5.24 -6.52
CA LEU A 124 -19.60 3.82 -6.66
C LEU A 124 -20.78 3.43 -5.75
N GLY A 125 -21.18 4.33 -4.83
CA GLY A 125 -21.79 3.93 -3.58
C GLY A 125 -20.87 2.96 -2.83
N SER A 126 -21.10 2.74 -1.55
CA SER A 126 -20.69 1.48 -0.94
C SER A 126 -21.36 0.39 -1.76
N ASN A 127 -20.74 -0.11 -2.83
CA ASN A 127 -21.28 -1.21 -3.61
C ASN A 127 -21.28 -2.38 -2.62
N PRO A 128 -22.43 -2.74 -2.03
CA PRO A 128 -22.43 -3.66 -0.89
C PRO A 128 -21.86 -5.01 -1.34
N LEU A 129 -22.04 -5.32 -2.62
CA LEU A 129 -21.47 -6.47 -3.32
C LEU A 129 -19.94 -6.47 -3.30
N TYR A 130 -19.29 -5.33 -3.49
CA TYR A 130 -17.83 -5.22 -3.42
C TYR A 130 -17.34 -5.48 -2.00
N GLU A 131 -17.96 -4.84 -1.00
CA GLU A 131 -17.57 -5.02 0.40
C GLU A 131 -17.76 -6.47 0.87
N GLU A 132 -18.89 -7.09 0.51
CA GLU A 132 -19.16 -8.49 0.81
C GLU A 132 -18.19 -9.43 0.08
N ALA A 133 -17.88 -9.17 -1.18
CA ALA A 133 -16.89 -9.93 -1.93
C ALA A 133 -15.49 -9.82 -1.29
N VAL A 134 -15.03 -8.61 -0.95
CA VAL A 134 -13.74 -8.41 -0.27
C VAL A 134 -13.69 -9.16 1.06
N LYS A 135 -14.76 -9.11 1.86
CA LYS A 135 -14.86 -9.86 3.13
C LYS A 135 -14.82 -11.37 2.89
N ALA A 136 -15.58 -11.87 1.92
CA ALA A 136 -15.64 -13.29 1.59
C ALA A 136 -14.26 -13.81 1.15
N VAL A 137 -13.61 -13.09 0.23
CA VAL A 137 -12.26 -13.45 -0.25
C VAL A 137 -11.24 -13.35 0.87
N TRP A 138 -11.27 -12.31 1.71
CA TRP A 138 -10.39 -12.20 2.87
C TRP A 138 -10.53 -13.40 3.81
N ASN A 139 -11.76 -13.83 4.08
CA ASN A 139 -12.04 -14.98 4.93
C ASN A 139 -11.68 -16.33 4.27
N ALA A 140 -11.55 -16.38 2.94
CA ALA A 140 -11.10 -17.56 2.22
C ALA A 140 -9.58 -17.65 2.04
N LEU A 141 -8.83 -16.57 2.30
CA LEU A 141 -7.36 -16.61 2.30
C LEU A 141 -6.84 -17.63 3.31
N ASP A 142 -5.68 -18.20 3.01
CA ASP A 142 -4.95 -19.05 3.94
C ASP A 142 -4.59 -18.27 5.23
N ASP A 143 -4.67 -18.95 6.38
CA ASP A 143 -4.39 -18.34 7.69
C ASP A 143 -2.97 -17.77 7.77
N GLN A 144 -1.99 -18.46 7.18
CA GLN A 144 -0.61 -18.02 7.16
C GLN A 144 -0.45 -16.75 6.32
N GLU A 145 -1.14 -16.68 5.17
CA GLU A 145 -1.12 -15.46 4.33
C GLU A 145 -1.76 -14.27 5.04
N ARG A 146 -2.92 -14.46 5.69
CA ARG A 146 -3.57 -13.40 6.49
C ARG A 146 -2.67 -12.91 7.61
N LEU A 147 -2.11 -13.83 8.39
CA LEU A 147 -1.23 -13.49 9.52
C LEU A 147 0.03 -12.78 9.03
N ALA A 148 0.62 -13.21 7.92
CA ALA A 148 1.75 -12.55 7.29
C ALA A 148 1.42 -11.11 6.86
N ILE A 149 0.26 -10.87 6.24
CA ILE A 149 -0.20 -9.51 5.86
C ILE A 149 -0.33 -8.62 7.09
N ILE A 150 -0.96 -9.12 8.16
CA ILE A 150 -1.13 -8.38 9.42
C ILE A 150 0.23 -8.08 10.07
N ALA A 151 1.13 -9.06 10.14
CA ALA A 151 2.45 -8.92 10.74
C ALA A 151 3.32 -7.91 9.97
N ALA A 152 3.30 -7.98 8.63
CA ALA A 152 3.97 -7.00 7.78
C ALA A 152 3.41 -5.59 7.96
N GLY A 153 2.08 -5.45 8.13
CA GLY A 153 1.43 -4.19 8.48
C GLY A 153 1.95 -3.58 9.77
N LYS A 154 2.01 -4.39 10.84
CA LYS A 154 2.57 -3.95 12.13
C LYS A 154 4.03 -3.55 12.00
N ARG A 155 4.85 -4.32 11.28
CA ARG A 155 6.25 -4.01 11.07
C ARG A 155 6.44 -2.69 10.32
N PHE A 156 5.68 -2.46 9.25
CA PHE A 156 5.72 -1.21 8.50
C PHE A 156 5.43 0.01 9.38
N VAL A 157 4.38 -0.07 10.22
CA VAL A 157 4.02 1.00 11.16
C VAL A 157 5.17 1.26 12.13
N GLN A 158 5.72 0.20 12.73
CA GLN A 158 6.84 0.32 13.67
C GLN A 158 8.06 1.02 13.03
N ILE A 159 8.48 0.59 11.83
CA ILE A 159 9.61 1.22 11.13
C ILE A 159 9.33 2.71 10.88
N THR A 160 8.11 3.04 10.44
CA THR A 160 7.71 4.43 10.13
C THR A 160 7.69 5.30 11.39
N GLU A 161 7.28 4.76 12.54
CA GLU A 161 7.32 5.44 13.82
C GLU A 161 8.76 5.65 14.32
N GLU A 162 9.62 4.65 14.17
CA GLU A 162 11.05 4.73 14.49
C GLU A 162 11.76 5.81 13.65
N GLU A 163 11.51 5.85 12.33
CA GLU A 163 12.02 6.87 11.42
C GLU A 163 11.55 8.28 11.84
N ARG A 164 10.24 8.44 12.10
CA ARG A 164 9.68 9.74 12.53
C ARG A 164 10.27 10.21 13.85
N ALA A 165 10.48 9.29 14.81
CA ALA A 165 11.06 9.62 16.10
C ALA A 165 12.53 10.08 15.96
N GLU A 166 13.29 9.43 15.08
CA GLU A 166 14.67 9.81 14.78
C GLU A 166 14.75 11.15 14.04
N ASP A 167 13.88 11.40 13.06
CA ASP A 167 13.82 12.69 12.36
C ASP A 167 13.48 13.83 13.31
N ASN A 168 12.52 13.62 14.22
CA ASN A 168 12.20 14.61 15.24
C ASN A 168 13.40 14.86 16.16
N ARG A 169 14.12 13.80 16.59
CA ARG A 169 15.34 13.95 17.41
C ARG A 169 16.39 14.79 16.71
N ARG A 170 16.64 14.54 15.42
CA ARG A 170 17.60 15.32 14.61
C ARG A 170 17.18 16.77 14.47
N TYR A 171 15.90 17.02 14.23
CA TYR A 171 15.35 18.36 14.14
C TYR A 171 15.56 19.14 15.45
N GLN A 172 15.28 18.52 16.60
CA GLN A 172 15.50 19.15 17.90
C GLN A 172 16.99 19.44 18.17
N LEU A 173 17.89 18.53 17.77
CA LEU A 173 19.33 18.74 17.90
C LEU A 173 19.81 19.91 17.04
N MET A 174 19.37 19.99 15.79
CA MET A 174 19.67 21.10 14.89
C MET A 174 19.16 22.43 15.47
N LYS A 175 17.94 22.46 16.01
CA LYS A 175 17.38 23.64 16.66
C LYS A 175 18.15 24.08 17.91
N ALA A 176 18.63 23.13 18.70
CA ALA A 176 19.48 23.42 19.85
C ALA A 176 20.83 24.03 19.41
N GLN A 177 21.45 23.48 18.37
CA GLN A 177 22.70 24.02 17.81
C GLN A 177 22.52 25.43 17.22
N GLU A 178 21.44 25.68 16.48
CA GLU A 178 21.11 27.01 15.97
C GLU A 178 20.92 28.02 17.12
N ALA A 179 20.26 27.62 18.21
CA ALA A 179 20.05 28.48 19.37
C ALA A 179 21.36 28.80 20.10
N GLU A 180 22.26 27.82 20.26
CA GLU A 180 23.59 28.03 20.83
C GLU A 180 24.45 28.96 19.97
N GLU A 181 24.41 28.79 18.64
CA GLU A 181 25.15 29.66 17.71
C GLU A 181 24.62 31.10 17.76
N MET A 182 23.30 31.30 17.74
CA MET A 182 22.69 32.63 17.84
C MET A 182 23.00 33.32 19.18
N ALA A 183 23.00 32.57 20.28
CA ALA A 183 23.43 33.08 21.59
C ALA A 183 24.92 33.48 21.60
N SER A 184 25.79 32.71 20.94
CA SER A 184 27.23 33.02 20.84
C SER A 184 27.52 34.27 19.99
N LEU A 185 26.66 34.58 19.03
CA LEU A 185 26.74 35.77 18.18
C LEU A 185 26.12 37.02 18.81
N GLY A 186 25.61 36.92 20.04
CA GLY A 186 25.04 38.06 20.78
C GLY A 186 23.63 38.47 20.33
N TYR A 187 22.93 37.63 19.56
CA TYR A 187 21.52 37.85 19.24
C TYR A 187 20.66 37.34 20.41
N SER A 188 20.11 38.26 21.21
CA SER A 188 19.06 37.96 22.20
C SER A 188 17.76 37.66 21.47
N MET A 189 17.16 36.48 21.69
CA MET A 189 15.77 36.21 21.30
C MET A 189 14.84 36.71 22.42
N ASP A 190 14.69 38.04 22.50
CA ASP A 190 13.60 38.69 23.26
C ASP A 190 12.38 38.91 22.34
#